data_AF-A0A7S2AFZ7-F1
#
_entry.id   AF-A0A7S2AFZ7-F1
#
_cell.length_a   1.000
_cell.length_b   1.000
_cell.length_c   1.000
_cell.angle_alpha   90.00
_cell.angle_beta   90.00
_cell.angle_gamma   90.00
#
_symmetry.space_group_name_H-M   'P 1'
#
loop_
_entity.id
_entity.type
_entity.pdbx_description
1 polymer ?
#
loop_
_entity_poly.entity_id
_entity_poly.type
_entity_poly.pdbx_seq_one_letter_code
_entity_poly.pdbx_strand_id
1 'polypeptide(L)'
;AGRLVCDVLLQARDLLPKLGAYDLPNLARQQLQGQSLRTIEPEHLPQCYDSARSLCEMANVSLESALCAVKLMHSLQILPLTRQLTNLAGNLWNASLQNKRAERNET
;
A
#
# COMPACT_ATOMS: atom_id res chain seq x y z
N ALA A 1 -15.72 -15.25 0.25
CA ALA A 1 -15.54 -14.02 1.05
C ALA A 1 -15.03 -14.40 2.45
N GLY A 2 -14.19 -13.58 3.10
CA GLY A 2 -13.59 -13.90 4.42
C GLY A 2 -12.14 -13.47 4.62
N ARG A 3 -11.48 -12.94 3.57
CA ARG A 3 -10.15 -12.35 3.66
C ARG A 3 -10.27 -10.83 3.79
N LEU A 4 -9.52 -10.24 4.70
CA LEU A 4 -9.38 -8.78 4.81
C LEU A 4 -8.47 -8.28 3.68
N VAL A 5 -8.82 -7.15 3.09
CA VAL A 5 -8.01 -6.49 2.05
C VAL A 5 -7.64 -5.11 2.55
N CYS A 6 -6.34 -4.82 2.57
CA CYS A 6 -5.79 -3.54 2.96
C CYS A 6 -5.16 -2.87 1.73
N ASP A 7 -5.79 -1.82 1.24
CA ASP A 7 -5.20 -0.94 0.23
C ASP A 7 -4.37 0.15 0.95
N VAL A 8 -3.05 0.03 0.86
CA VAL A 8 -2.12 0.96 1.54
C VAL A 8 -2.22 2.38 0.97
N LEU A 9 -2.49 2.55 -0.33
CA LEU A 9 -2.59 3.86 -0.96
C LEU A 9 -3.86 4.57 -0.52
N LEU A 10 -4.98 3.84 -0.47
CA LEU A 10 -6.25 4.35 0.04
C LEU A 10 -6.13 4.79 1.50
N GLN A 11 -5.48 3.95 2.33
CA GLN A 11 -5.27 4.25 3.75
C GLN A 11 -4.31 5.43 3.95
N ALA A 12 -3.24 5.53 3.15
CA ALA A 12 -2.31 6.65 3.18
C ALA A 12 -2.99 7.99 2.87
N ARG A 13 -4.00 8.02 1.98
CA ARG A 13 -4.79 9.24 1.70
C ARG A 13 -5.55 9.78 2.90
N ASP A 14 -6.06 8.89 3.73
CA ASP A 14 -6.75 9.28 4.96
C ASP A 14 -5.74 9.75 6.02
N LEU A 15 -4.66 8.99 6.21
CA LEU A 15 -3.67 9.24 7.26
C LEU A 15 -2.75 10.44 6.96
N LEU A 16 -2.49 10.74 5.68
CA LEU A 16 -1.51 11.75 5.26
C LEU A 16 -2.10 12.76 4.25
N PRO A 17 -3.20 13.47 4.57
CA PRO A 17 -4.01 14.21 3.60
C PRO A 17 -3.27 15.34 2.84
N LYS A 18 -2.10 15.77 3.32
CA LYS A 18 -1.30 16.87 2.75
C LYS A 18 -0.27 16.41 1.72
N LEU A 19 -0.20 15.11 1.42
CA LEU A 19 0.72 14.58 0.41
C LEU A 19 0.26 14.94 -1.01
N GLY A 20 1.19 15.42 -1.83
CA GLY A 20 0.90 15.85 -3.21
C GLY A 20 0.64 14.70 -4.18
N ALA A 21 1.18 13.51 -3.93
CA ALA A 21 1.02 12.31 -4.76
C ALA A 21 0.96 11.05 -3.90
N TYR A 22 0.08 10.11 -4.27
CA TYR A 22 -0.17 8.86 -3.56
C TYR A 22 0.17 7.66 -4.44
N ASP A 23 1.41 7.60 -4.89
CA ASP A 23 2.00 6.43 -5.52
C ASP A 23 3.04 5.79 -4.59
N LEU A 24 3.33 4.52 -4.85
CA LEU A 24 4.20 3.72 -4.00
C LEU A 24 5.62 4.31 -3.89
N PRO A 25 6.29 4.74 -4.99
CA PRO A 25 7.60 5.39 -4.88
C PRO A 25 7.61 6.67 -4.03
N ASN A 26 6.63 7.55 -4.18
CA ASN A 26 6.57 8.80 -3.42
C ASN A 26 6.30 8.54 -1.93
N LEU A 27 5.40 7.62 -1.60
CA LEU A 27 5.15 7.23 -0.22
C LEU A 27 6.38 6.56 0.41
N ALA A 28 7.07 5.69 -0.33
CA ALA A 28 8.30 5.04 0.14
C ALA A 28 9.38 6.07 0.50
N ARG A 29 9.62 7.07 -0.37
CA ARG A 29 10.60 8.13 -0.09
C ARG A 29 10.25 8.93 1.17
N GLN A 30 8.97 9.27 1.33
CA GLN A 30 8.50 10.15 2.39
C GLN A 30 8.43 9.44 3.76
N GLN A 31 8.03 8.16 3.79
CA GLN A 31 7.75 7.44 5.04
C GLN A 31 8.83 6.42 5.41
N LEU A 32 9.63 5.94 4.45
CA LEU A 32 10.67 4.92 4.67
C LEU A 32 12.08 5.48 4.48
N GLN A 33 12.34 6.70 4.97
CA GLN A 33 13.68 7.30 5.03
C GLN A 33 14.38 7.43 3.67
N GLY A 34 13.65 7.84 2.62
CA GLY A 34 14.25 8.07 1.31
C GLY A 34 14.48 6.81 0.47
N GLN A 35 13.84 5.68 0.81
CA GLN A 35 13.90 4.47 -0.01
C GLN A 35 13.47 4.78 -1.45
N SER A 36 14.39 4.57 -2.41
CA SER A 36 14.10 4.73 -3.84
C SER A 36 13.66 3.40 -4.42
N LEU A 37 12.43 3.33 -4.89
CA LEU A 37 11.93 2.18 -5.65
C LEU A 37 12.28 2.33 -7.12
N ARG A 38 12.71 1.21 -7.72
CA ARG A 38 12.86 1.08 -9.16
C ARG A 38 11.48 0.84 -9.77
N THR A 39 11.19 1.52 -10.86
CA THR A 39 9.97 1.31 -11.66
C THR A 39 10.38 0.88 -13.06
N ILE A 40 9.68 -0.11 -13.61
CA ILE A 40 9.85 -0.53 -15.00
C ILE A 40 8.71 0.11 -15.78
N GLU A 41 9.06 1.02 -16.68
CA GLU A 41 8.07 1.63 -17.57
C GLU A 41 7.51 0.58 -18.55
N PRO A 42 6.24 0.68 -18.97
CA PRO A 42 5.61 -0.31 -19.84
C PRO A 42 6.38 -0.57 -21.15
N GLU A 43 7.01 0.47 -21.70
CA GLU A 43 7.85 0.41 -22.91
C GLU A 43 9.14 -0.41 -22.74
N HIS A 44 9.60 -0.59 -21.50
CA HIS A 44 10.79 -1.38 -21.15
C HIS A 44 10.44 -2.83 -20.74
N LEU A 45 9.15 -3.17 -20.68
CA LEU A 45 8.69 -4.49 -20.26
C LEU A 45 9.13 -5.60 -21.22
N PRO A 46 9.10 -5.45 -22.56
CA PRO A 46 9.57 -6.50 -23.47
C PRO A 46 11.03 -6.92 -23.21
N GLN A 47 11.90 -5.96 -22.93
CA GLN A 47 13.33 -6.16 -22.69
C GLN A 47 13.60 -7.00 -21.42
N CYS A 48 12.65 -6.99 -20.47
CA CYS A 48 12.71 -7.85 -19.29
C CYS A 48 12.59 -9.35 -19.64
N TYR A 49 12.14 -9.71 -20.84
CA TYR A 49 12.01 -11.10 -21.29
C TYR A 49 13.17 -11.56 -22.19
N ASP A 50 14.11 -10.68 -22.54
CA ASP A 50 15.22 -11.00 -23.45
C ASP A 50 16.17 -12.07 -22.90
N SER A 51 16.26 -12.20 -21.58
CA SER A 51 17.13 -13.18 -20.92
C SER A 51 16.58 -13.62 -19.56
N ALA A 52 17.03 -14.77 -19.07
CA ALA A 52 16.71 -15.20 -17.72
C ALA A 52 17.19 -14.19 -16.65
N ARG A 53 18.30 -13.46 -16.92
CA ARG A 53 18.80 -12.43 -16.01
C ARG A 53 17.84 -11.24 -15.93
N SER A 54 17.45 -10.68 -17.07
CA SER A 54 16.52 -9.54 -17.10
C SER A 54 15.14 -9.91 -16.52
N LEU A 55 14.71 -11.16 -16.69
CA LEU A 55 13.49 -11.67 -16.08
C LEU A 55 13.59 -11.74 -14.55
N CYS A 56 14.70 -12.25 -14.02
CA CYS A 56 14.98 -12.26 -12.58
C CYS A 56 15.06 -10.84 -12.00
N GLU A 57 15.64 -9.89 -12.73
CA GLU A 57 15.68 -8.48 -12.33
C GLU A 57 14.27 -7.89 -12.21
N MET A 58 13.39 -8.14 -13.18
CA MET A 58 11.98 -7.72 -13.12
C MET A 58 11.24 -8.35 -11.92
N ALA A 59 11.47 -9.63 -11.65
CA ALA A 59 10.90 -10.31 -10.49
C ALA A 59 11.38 -9.68 -9.17
N ASN A 60 12.67 -9.33 -9.08
CA ASN A 60 13.22 -8.64 -7.92
C ASN A 60 12.59 -7.24 -7.72
N VAL A 61 12.37 -6.47 -8.78
CA VAL A 61 11.69 -5.16 -8.70
C VAL A 61 10.25 -5.32 -8.16
N SER A 62 9.54 -6.36 -8.60
CA SER A 62 8.19 -6.67 -8.12
C SER A 62 8.19 -7.08 -6.65
N LEU A 63 9.17 -7.89 -6.22
CA LEU A 63 9.35 -8.27 -4.83
C LEU A 63 9.68 -7.06 -3.94
N GLU A 64 10.60 -6.19 -4.37
CA GLU A 64 10.93 -4.95 -3.67
C GLU A 64 9.70 -4.05 -3.47
N SER A 65 8.86 -3.94 -4.51
CA SER A 65 7.61 -3.17 -4.45
C SER A 65 6.61 -3.79 -3.46
N ALA A 66 6.43 -5.11 -3.48
CA ALA A 66 5.55 -5.81 -2.53
C ALA A 66 6.03 -5.66 -1.08
N LEU A 67 7.33 -5.83 -0.83
CA LEU A 67 7.92 -5.62 0.50
C LEU A 67 7.77 -4.16 0.95
N CYS A 68 7.91 -3.21 0.04
CA CYS A 68 7.69 -1.80 0.35
C CYS A 68 6.25 -1.52 0.78
N ALA A 69 5.25 -2.10 0.11
CA ALA A 69 3.85 -1.95 0.51
C ALA A 69 3.61 -2.47 1.94
N VAL A 70 4.21 -3.61 2.30
CA VAL A 70 4.12 -4.16 3.67
C VAL A 70 4.82 -3.25 4.69
N LYS A 71 6.02 -2.74 4.36
CA LYS A 71 6.74 -1.79 5.22
C LYS A 71 5.97 -0.50 5.43
N LEU A 72 5.36 0.05 4.38
CA LEU A 72 4.50 1.24 4.49
C LEU A 72 3.27 0.96 5.35
N MET A 73 2.59 -0.18 5.14
CA MET A 73 1.46 -0.58 5.98
C MET A 73 1.83 -0.63 7.46
N HIS A 74 3.02 -1.17 7.77
CA HIS A 74 3.55 -1.23 9.12
C HIS A 74 3.93 0.16 9.65
N SER A 75 4.68 0.96 8.88
CA SER A 75 5.12 2.31 9.26
C SER A 75 3.93 3.22 9.58
N LEU A 76 2.85 3.13 8.80
CA LEU A 76 1.61 3.89 8.99
C LEU A 76 0.67 3.27 10.04
N GLN A 77 1.04 2.14 10.65
CA GLN A 77 0.25 1.46 11.68
C GLN A 77 -1.19 1.16 11.25
N ILE A 78 -1.42 0.87 9.95
CA ILE A 78 -2.77 0.77 9.37
C ILE A 78 -3.61 -0.32 10.07
N LEU A 79 -3.05 -1.52 10.26
CA LEU A 79 -3.79 -2.63 10.87
C LEU A 79 -4.17 -2.37 12.34
N PRO A 80 -3.26 -2.00 13.25
CA PRO A 80 -3.64 -1.72 14.64
C PRO A 80 -4.62 -0.53 14.75
N LEU A 81 -4.43 0.54 13.98
CA LEU A 81 -5.33 1.70 13.99
C LEU A 81 -6.74 1.33 13.54
N THR A 82 -6.86 0.68 12.37
CA THR A 82 -8.17 0.29 11.84
C THR A 82 -8.88 -0.72 12.73
N ARG A 83 -8.15 -1.62 13.41
CA ARG A 83 -8.73 -2.54 14.41
C ARG A 83 -9.32 -1.79 15.60
N GLN A 84 -8.59 -0.82 16.16
CA GLN A 84 -9.08 -0.01 17.28
C GLN A 84 -10.33 0.78 16.89
N LEU A 85 -10.31 1.43 15.73
CA LEU A 85 -11.47 2.16 15.21
C LEU A 85 -12.68 1.25 14.99
N THR A 86 -12.44 0.03 14.50
CA THR A 86 -13.50 -0.97 14.30
C THR A 86 -14.13 -1.38 15.63
N ASN A 87 -13.32 -1.65 16.65
CA ASN A 87 -13.80 -2.02 17.98
C ASN A 87 -14.62 -0.90 18.64
N LEU A 88 -14.25 0.36 18.41
CA LEU A 88 -14.96 1.52 18.93
C LEU A 88 -16.28 1.78 18.20
N ALA A 89 -16.29 1.63 16.87
CA ALA A 89 -17.49 1.84 16.06
C ALA A 89 -18.47 0.66 16.10
N GLY A 90 -18.01 -0.55 16.45
CA GLY A 90 -18.86 -1.75 16.45
C GLY A 90 -19.20 -2.28 15.06
N ASN A 91 -18.43 -1.91 14.03
CA ASN A 91 -18.66 -2.32 12.64
C ASN A 91 -17.75 -3.49 12.22
N LEU A 92 -17.86 -3.93 10.96
CA LEU A 92 -16.96 -4.94 10.40
C LEU A 92 -15.60 -4.33 10.05
N TRP A 93 -14.48 -5.00 10.40
CA TRP A 93 -13.14 -4.48 10.13
C TRP A 93 -12.88 -4.21 8.64
N ASN A 94 -13.49 -5.00 7.75
CA ASN A 94 -13.40 -4.75 6.31
C ASN A 94 -13.98 -3.37 5.91
N ALA A 95 -15.04 -2.89 6.57
CA ALA A 95 -15.59 -1.56 6.29
C ALA A 95 -14.60 -0.45 6.69
N SER A 96 -13.93 -0.63 7.83
CA SER A 96 -12.88 0.28 8.29
C SER A 96 -11.64 0.28 7.38
N LEU A 97 -11.21 -0.88 6.88
CA LEU A 97 -10.08 -0.99 5.94
C LEU A 97 -10.38 -0.42 4.54
N GLN A 98 -11.66 -0.32 4.17
CA GLN A 98 -12.11 0.27 2.90
C GLN A 98 -12.44 1.77 3.02
N ASN A 99 -12.12 2.41 4.16
CA ASN A 99 -12.42 3.82 4.43
C ASN A 99 -13.88 4.21 4.20
N LYS A 100 -14.82 3.30 4.46
CA LYS A 100 -16.26 3.58 4.41
C LYS A 100 -16.69 4.38 5.64
N ARG A 101 -16.35 5.67 5.66
CA ARG A 101 -16.59 6.56 6.80
C ARG A 101 -18.07 6.73 7.16
N ALA A 102 -18.98 6.67 6.19
CA ALA A 102 -20.42 6.75 6.43
C ALA A 102 -20.94 5.57 7.27
N GLU A 103 -20.57 4.34 6.91
CA GLU A 103 -20.95 3.12 7.65
C GLU A 103 -20.37 3.06 9.07
N ARG A 104 -19.36 3.88 9.41
CA ARG A 104 -18.77 3.96 10.77
C ARG A 104 -19.57 4.85 11.73
N ASN A 105 -20.38 5.77 11.22
CA ASN A 105 -21.07 6.79 12.03
C ASN A 105 -22.58 6.51 12.16
N GLU A 106 -23.11 5.52 11.45
CA GLU A 106 -24.53 5.16 11.43
C GLU A 106 -24.90 4.04 12.42
N THR A 107 -23.92 3.51 13.18
CA THR A 107 -24.09 2.48 14.21
C THR A 107 -23.82 3.05 15.59
#